data_AF-A0A653R5P2-F1
#
_entry.id   AF-A0A653R5P2-F1
#
_cell.length_a   1.000
_cell.length_b   1.000
_cell.length_c   1.000
_cell.angle_alpha   90.00
_cell.angle_beta   90.00
_cell.angle_gamma   90.00
#
_symmetry.space_group_name_H-M   'P 1'
#
loop_
_entity.id
_entity.type
_entity.pdbx_description
1 polymer ?
#
loop_
_entity_poly.entity_id
_entity_poly.type
_entity_poly.pdbx_seq_one_letter_code
_entity_poly.pdbx_strand_id
1 'polypeptide(L)' 'MIVIGKERAVYVRNDSIYFNKNDSLFGVIDTIKFYYGERRLFVQDLKGNVGRFCEK' A
#
# COMPACT_ATOMS: atom_id res chain seq x y z
N MET A 1 13.93 0.14 -0.40
CA MET A 1 12.55 0.32 -0.91
C MET A 1 11.67 -0.73 -0.23
N ILE A 2 10.73 -0.31 0.60
CA ILE A 2 9.85 -1.24 1.34
C ILE A 2 8.75 -1.70 0.37
N VAL A 3 8.60 -3.01 0.19
CA VAL A 3 7.49 -3.60 -0.57
C VAL A 3 6.43 -4.07 0.41
N ILE A 4 5.22 -3.56 0.24
CA ILE A 4 4.07 -3.79 1.11
C ILE A 4 3.10 -4.69 0.34
N GLY A 5 2.63 -5.79 0.95
CA GLY A 5 1.62 -6.68 0.34
C GLY A 5 2.02 -8.16 0.28
N LYS A 6 3.29 -8.48 -0.02
CA LYS A 6 3.67 -9.86 -0.34
C LYS A 6 3.64 -10.85 0.84
N GLU A 7 3.95 -10.38 2.05
CA GLU A 7 4.00 -11.24 3.27
C GLU A 7 2.96 -10.86 4.32
N ARG A 8 2.31 -9.71 4.18
CA ARG A 8 1.38 -9.18 5.16
C ARG A 8 0.03 -9.15 4.49
N ALA A 9 -0.93 -9.95 4.96
CA ALA A 9 -2.30 -9.91 4.46
C ALA A 9 -2.87 -8.50 4.68
N VAL A 10 -2.77 -7.64 3.66
CA VAL A 10 -3.23 -6.25 3.65
C VAL A 10 -4.19 -6.06 2.49
N TYR A 11 -5.16 -5.16 2.65
CA TYR A 11 -6.14 -4.85 1.62
C TYR A 11 -6.26 -3.34 1.44
N VAL A 12 -6.69 -2.92 0.24
CA VAL A 12 -6.95 -1.52 -0.10
C VAL A 12 -8.43 -1.23 0.11
N ARG A 13 -8.74 -0.11 0.75
CA ARG A 13 -10.10 0.43 0.88
C ARG A 13 -10.03 1.94 0.69
N ASN A 14 -10.71 2.43 -0.34
CA ASN A 14 -10.62 3.82 -0.81
C ASN A 14 -9.17 4.22 -1.12
N ASP A 15 -8.66 5.24 -0.43
CA ASP A 15 -7.31 5.77 -0.50
C ASP A 15 -6.37 5.15 0.55
N SER A 16 -6.84 4.19 1.33
CA SER A 16 -6.16 3.71 2.52
C SER A 16 -5.86 2.21 2.43
N ILE A 17 -4.76 1.78 3.05
CA ILE A 17 -4.36 0.38 3.16
C ILE A 17 -4.52 -0.08 4.60
N TYR A 18 -5.12 -1.25 4.78
CA TYR A 18 -5.42 -1.83 6.08
C TYR A 18 -4.79 -3.22 6.24
N PHE A 19 -4.45 -3.57 7.47
CA PHE A 19 -4.09 -4.94 7.84
C PHE A 19 -5.35 -5.79 7.98
N ASN A 20 -5.42 -6.90 7.24
CA ASN A 20 -6.56 -7.82 7.28
C ASN A 20 -6.76 -8.46 8.66
N LYS A 21 -5.68 -8.62 9.44
CA LYS A 21 -5.76 -9.28 10.76
C LYS A 21 -6.57 -8.48 11.80
N ASN A 22 -6.49 -7.15 11.78
CA ASN A 22 -6.99 -6.29 12.86
C ASN A 22 -7.73 -5.04 12.35
N ASP A 23 -8.01 -4.91 11.05
CA ASP A 23 -8.52 -3.70 10.40
C ASP A 23 -7.74 -2.41 10.76
N SER A 24 -6.46 -2.58 11.13
CA SER A 24 -5.61 -1.46 11.51
C SER A 24 -5.07 -0.77 10.27
N LEU A 25 -5.15 0.57 10.24
CA LEU A 25 -4.61 1.38 9.16
C LEU A 25 -3.09 1.18 9.06
N PHE A 26 -2.63 0.71 7.91
CA PHE A 26 -1.21 0.59 7.60
C PHE A 26 -0.64 1.92 7.12
N GLY A 27 -1.38 2.58 6.21
CA GLY A 27 -0.93 3.79 5.56
C GLY A 27 -1.93 4.26 4.51
N VAL A 28 -1.66 5.42 3.94
CA VAL A 28 -2.50 6.07 2.93
C VAL A 28 -1.75 6.08 1.60
N ILE A 29 -2.49 5.91 0.51
CA ILE A 29 -1.99 6.02 -0.85
C ILE A 29 -1.64 7.48 -1.09
N ASP A 30 -0.35 7.74 -1.21
CA ASP A 30 0.18 9.07 -1.49
C ASP A 30 0.21 9.32 -3.00
N THR A 31 0.72 8.36 -3.77
CA THR A 31 0.91 8.53 -5.21
C THR A 31 0.47 7.29 -5.98
N ILE A 32 -0.23 7.49 -7.09
CA ILE A 32 -0.58 6.44 -8.06
C ILE A 32 0.21 6.70 -9.35
N LYS A 33 0.97 5.71 -9.82
CA LYS A 33 1.65 5.77 -11.12
C LYS A 33 1.30 4.58 -11.99
N PHE A 34 1.18 4.83 -13.28
CA PHE A 34 0.97 3.79 -14.29
C PHE A 34 2.26 3.54 -15.04
N TYR A 35 2.75 2.29 -15.02
CA TYR A 35 3.93 1.86 -15.76
C TYR A 35 3.54 0.71 -16.68
N TYR A 36 3.69 0.90 -17.99
CA TYR A 36 3.35 -0.12 -19.00
C TYR A 36 1.90 -0.65 -18.85
N GLY A 37 0.96 0.22 -18.48
CA GLY A 37 -0.44 -0.15 -18.21
C GLY A 37 -0.69 -0.77 -16.83
N GLU A 38 0.34 -1.10 -16.06
CA GLU A 38 0.20 -1.60 -14.69
C GLU A 38 0.14 -0.46 -13.67
N ARG A 39 -0.87 -0.51 -12.79
CA ARG A 39 -1.05 0.42 -11.68
C ARG A 39 -0.04 0.11 -10.57
N ARG A 40 0.74 1.11 -10.15
CA ARG A 40 1.62 1.06 -8.99
C ARG A 40 1.15 2.04 -7.93
N LEU A 41 0.91 1.53 -6.74
CA LEU A 41 0.48 2.29 -5.58
C LEU A 41 1.67 2.56 -4.67
N PHE A 42 1.93 3.84 -4.40
CA PHE A 42 2.91 4.29 -3.41
C PHE A 42 2.16 4.69 -2.14
N VAL A 43 2.58 4.14 -1.03
CA VAL A 43 1.87 4.21 0.24
C VAL A 43 2.80 4.81 1.26
N GLN A 44 2.31 5.83 1.94
CA GLN A 44 3.00 6.42 3.07
C GLN A 44 2.49 5.75 4.35
N ASP A 45 3.41 5.20 5.14
CA ASP A 45 3.09 4.67 6.46
C ASP A 45 2.88 5.80 7.48
N LEU A 46 2.37 5.45 8.66
CA LEU A 46 2.14 6.40 9.75
C LEU A 46 3.41 7.03 10.33
N LYS A 47 4.59 6.52 9.95
CA LYS A 47 5.91 7.04 10.35
C LYS A 47 6.52 7.92 9.25
N GLY A 48 5.81 8.17 8.16
CA GLY A 48 6.25 8.97 7.02
C GLY A 48 7.10 8.22 6.00
N ASN A 49 7.31 6.91 6.14
CA ASN A 49 8.06 6.12 5.16
C ASN A 49 7.19 5.80 3.95
N VAL A 50 7.76 5.97 2.75
CA VAL A 50 7.08 5.63 1.51
C VAL A 50 7.51 4.25 1.04
N GLY A 51 6.53 3.36 0.87
CA GLY A 51 6.71 2.02 0.31
C GLY A 51 5.89 1.83 -0.96
N ARG A 52 6.22 0.78 -1.71
CA ARG A 52 5.43 0.36 -2.87
C ARG A 52 4.50 -0.76 -2.44
N PHE A 53 3.22 -0.59 -2.70
CA PHE A 53 2.24 -1.64 -2.54
C PHE A 53 2.16 -2.50 -3.81
N CYS A 54 2.23 -3.81 -3.63
CA CYS A 54 2.08 -4.81 -4.67
C CYS A 54 0.78 -5.59 -4.42
N GLU A 55 -0.16 -5.49 -5.36
CA GLU A 55 -1.44 -6.23 -5.33
C GLU A 55 -1.31 -7.73 -5.66
N LYS A 56 -0.11 -8.22 -5.99
CA LYS A 56 0.16 -9.62 -6.38
C LYS A 56 0.82 -10.43 -5.28
#